data_AF-A0A0F2T4D5-F1
#
_entry.id   AF-A0A0F2T4D5-F1
#
_cell.length_a   1.000
_cell.length_b   1.000
_cell.length_c   1.000
_cell.angle_alpha   90.00
_cell.angle_beta   90.00
_cell.angle_gamma   90.00
#
_symmetry.space_group_name_H-M   'P 1'
#
loop_
_entity.id
_entity.type
_entity.pdbx_description
1 polymer ?
#
loop_
_entity_poly.entity_id
_entity_poly.type
_entity_poly.pdbx_seq_one_letter_code
_entity_poly.pdbx_strand_id
1 'polypeptide(L)' 'MTSTNPSATDPAPRPKRRTFSPEYKLRIVAEYDAAPEGEKGAVLRR' A
#
# COMPACT_ATOMS: atom_id res chain seq x y z
N MET A 1 41.59 2.73 24.40
CA MET A 1 40.27 2.85 25.04
C MET A 1 39.24 3.09 23.96
N THR A 2 38.41 2.09 23.69
CA THR A 2 37.34 2.09 22.69
C THR A 2 36.09 2.74 23.26
N SER A 3 35.59 3.80 22.62
CA SER A 3 34.24 4.32 22.86
C SER A 3 33.65 4.85 21.56
N THR A 4 33.12 3.95 20.75
CA THR A 4 32.11 4.31 19.73
C THR A 4 30.77 4.35 20.45
N ASN A 5 30.19 5.54 20.59
CA ASN A 5 28.86 5.72 21.16
C ASN A 5 27.85 5.84 20.01
N PRO A 6 27.02 4.82 19.72
CA PRO A 6 26.07 4.89 18.63
C PRO A 6 24.74 5.42 19.18
N SER A 7 24.67 6.72 19.45
CA SER A 7 23.37 7.39 19.56
C SER A 7 22.80 7.54 18.15
N ALA A 8 22.44 6.40 17.55
CA ALA A 8 21.65 6.35 16.33
C ALA A 8 20.24 6.81 16.71
N THR A 9 20.01 8.12 16.60
CA THR A 9 18.67 8.69 16.54
C THR A 9 17.86 7.84 15.57
N ASP A 10 16.85 7.12 16.06
CA ASP A 10 15.98 6.30 15.22
C ASP A 10 15.33 7.21 14.17
N PRO A 11 15.76 7.15 12.89
CA PRO A 11 15.15 7.99 11.88
C PRO A 11 13.73 7.50 11.70
N ALA A 12 12.77 8.43 11.79
CA ALA A 12 11.34 8.13 11.67
C ALA A 12 11.07 7.09 10.55
N PRO A 13 10.18 6.13 10.78
CA PRO A 13 10.00 4.99 9.88
C PRO A 13 9.72 5.45 8.45
N ARG A 14 10.41 4.84 7.50
CA ARG A 14 10.28 5.18 6.08
C ARG A 14 8.83 4.98 5.61
N PRO A 15 8.30 5.84 4.73
CA PRO A 15 6.98 5.65 4.14
C PRO A 15 6.84 4.27 3.51
N LYS A 16 5.85 3.50 3.96
CA LYS A 16 5.59 2.15 3.43
C LYS A 16 4.49 2.22 2.38
N ARG A 17 4.76 1.70 1.19
CA ARG A 17 3.75 1.52 0.15
C ARG A 17 2.78 0.41 0.55
N ARG A 18 1.50 0.60 0.27
CA ARG A 18 0.48 -0.45 0.49
C ARG A 18 0.72 -1.58 -0.51
N THR A 19 0.72 -2.82 -0.03
CA THR A 19 0.81 -4.02 -0.86
C THR A 19 -0.51 -4.76 -0.79
N PHE A 20 -1.07 -5.12 -1.95
CA PHE A 20 -2.30 -5.89 -2.02
C PHE A 20 -1.99 -7.34 -2.34
N SER A 21 -2.71 -8.24 -1.67
CA SER A 21 -2.66 -9.66 -1.97
C SER A 21 -3.24 -9.94 -3.36
N PRO A 22 -2.89 -11.07 -4.00
CA PRO A 22 -3.50 -11.48 -5.26
C PRO A 22 -5.04 -11.55 -5.17
N GLU A 23 -5.58 -12.08 -4.08
CA GLU A 23 -7.02 -12.26 -3.87
C GLU A 23 -7.76 -10.92 -3.80
N TYR A 24 -7.14 -9.91 -3.15
CA TYR A 24 -7.69 -8.57 -3.13
C TYR A 24 -7.78 -8.00 -4.55
N LYS A 25 -6.72 -8.15 -5.35
CA LYS A 25 -6.70 -7.66 -6.73
C LYS A 25 -7.78 -8.33 -7.58
N LEU A 26 -7.93 -9.65 -7.46
CA LEU A 26 -8.97 -10.39 -8.19
C LEU A 26 -10.39 -9.92 -7.83
N ARG A 27 -10.65 -9.62 -6.55
CA ARG A 27 -11.93 -9.06 -6.13
C ARG A 27 -12.22 -7.70 -6.77
N ILE A 28 -11.22 -6.83 -6.80
CA ILE A 28 -11.36 -5.50 -7.42
C ILE A 28 -11.59 -5.61 -8.92
N VAL A 29 -10.94 -6.55 -9.61
CA VAL A 29 -11.18 -6.81 -11.05
C VAL A 29 -12.62 -7.28 -11.27
N ALA A 30 -13.10 -8.23 -10.48
CA ALA A 30 -14.50 -8.69 -10.58
C ALA A 30 -15.52 -7.57 -10.32
N GLU A 31 -15.25 -6.70 -9.34
CA GLU A 31 -16.09 -5.52 -9.05
C GLU A 31 -16.06 -4.50 -10.19
N TYR A 32 -14.88 -4.26 -10.78
CA TYR A 32 -14.71 -3.38 -11.94
C TYR A 32 -15.47 -3.89 -13.16
N ASP A 33 -15.37 -5.19 -13.45
CA ASP A 33 -16.04 -5.80 -14.60
C ASP A 33 -17.57 -5.78 -14.45
N ALA A 34 -18.08 -5.88 -13.22
CA ALA A 34 -19.51 -5.80 -12.93
C ALA A 34 -20.05 -4.36 -12.86
N ALA A 35 -19.18 -3.35 -12.79
CA ALA A 35 -19.58 -1.97 -12.61
C ALA A 35 -20.18 -1.35 -13.91
N PRO A 36 -21.26 -0.56 -13.80
CA PRO A 36 -21.77 0.23 -14.91
C PRO A 36 -20.73 1.20 -15.48
N GLU A 37 -20.95 1.60 -16.75
CA GLU A 37 -20.10 2.60 -17.39
C GLU A 37 -20.20 3.94 -16.64
N GLY A 38 -19.05 4.55 -16.35
CA GLY A 38 -18.95 5.74 -15.47
C GLY A 38 -18.75 5.44 -13.98
N GLU A 39 -19.06 4.24 -13.48
CA GLU A 39 -18.88 3.87 -12.07
C GLU A 39 -17.57 3.11 -11.79
N LYS A 40 -16.98 2.53 -12.83
CA LYS A 40 -15.67 1.84 -12.80
C LYS A 40 -14.56 2.62 -12.07
N GLY A 41 -14.54 3.94 -12.23
CA GLY A 41 -13.55 4.80 -11.56
C GLY A 41 -13.72 4.86 -10.04
N ALA A 42 -14.93 4.68 -9.52
CA ALA A 42 -15.18 4.66 -8.08
C ALA A 42 -14.55 3.42 -7.43
N VAL A 43 -14.62 2.27 -8.10
CA VAL A 43 -14.00 1.01 -7.66
C VAL A 43 -12.47 1.17 -7.50
N LEU A 44 -11.81 1.84 -8.46
CA LEU A 44 -10.34 1.98 -8.47
C LEU A 44 -9.79 3.01 -7.47
N ARG A 45 -10.63 3.88 -6.90
CA ARG A 45 -10.20 4.94 -5.97
C ARG A 45 -10.22 4.54 -4.48
N ARG A 46 -10.54 3.28 -4.17
CA ARG A 46 -10.57 2.71 -2.81
C ARG A 46 -9.20 2.16 -2.35
#